data_AF-A0A970H147-F1
#
_entry.id   AF-A0A970H147-F1
#
_cell.length_a   1.000
_cell.length_b   1.000
_cell.length_c   1.000
_cell.angle_alpha   90.00
_cell.angle_beta   90.00
_cell.angle_gamma   90.00
#
_symmetry.space_group_name_H-M   'P 1'
#
loop_
_entity.id
_entity.type
_entity.pdbx_description
1 polymer ?
#
loop_
_entity_poly.entity_id
_entity_poly.type
_entity_poly.pdbx_seq_one_letter_code
_entity_poly.pdbx_strand_id
1 'polypeptide(L)' 'MLANGEVANFLGNQEEYLPALNTLKGNKVAIADMATMHKYLLKRKRCYDMSGNNVNHPNDFLARIYAHVMAATLIE' A
#
# COMPACT_ATOMS: atom_id res chain seq x y z
N MET A 1 -1.49 -1.15 -1.76
CA MET A 1 -0.05 -1.26 -2.07
C MET A 1 0.16 -1.10 -3.57
N LEU A 2 1.39 -0.82 -4.00
CA LEU A 2 1.77 -0.87 -5.42
C LEU A 2 2.00 -2.32 -5.85
N ALA A 3 1.86 -2.61 -7.15
CA ALA A 3 2.23 -3.90 -7.72
C ALA A 3 3.74 -4.02 -7.92
N ASN A 4 4.24 -5.26 -8.02
CA ASN A 4 5.62 -5.55 -8.32
C ASN A 4 5.95 -5.14 -9.76
N GLY A 5 6.87 -4.19 -9.92
CA GLY A 5 7.29 -3.69 -11.23
C GLY A 5 8.11 -4.68 -12.06
N GLU A 6 8.58 -5.76 -11.46
CA GLU A 6 9.32 -6.82 -12.15
C GLU A 6 8.39 -7.87 -12.80
N VAL A 7 7.09 -7.85 -12.49
CA VAL A 7 6.12 -8.79 -13.08
C VAL A 7 5.38 -8.12 -14.22
N ALA A 8 5.56 -8.65 -15.43
CA ALA A 8 4.93 -8.13 -16.63
C ALA A 8 3.40 -8.06 -16.50
N ASN A 9 2.80 -7.00 -17.06
CA ASN A 9 1.35 -6.76 -17.14
C ASN A 9 0.63 -6.52 -15.80
N PHE A 10 1.35 -6.38 -14.67
CA PHE A 10 0.74 -6.06 -13.37
C PHE A 10 0.93 -4.60 -12.94
N LEU A 11 1.82 -3.86 -13.58
CA LEU A 11 1.86 -2.41 -13.46
C LEU A 11 0.69 -1.81 -14.24
N GLY A 12 -0.22 -1.18 -13.50
CA GLY A 12 -1.36 -0.46 -14.04
C GLY A 12 -1.42 0.92 -13.42
N ASN A 13 -2.60 1.33 -12.98
CA ASN A 13 -2.84 2.67 -12.44
C ASN A 13 -2.80 2.73 -10.90
N GLN A 14 -2.05 1.84 -10.23
CA GLN A 14 -2.05 1.80 -8.76
C GLN A 14 -1.59 3.11 -8.10
N GLU A 15 -0.72 3.89 -8.76
CA GLU A 15 -0.28 5.21 -8.30
C GLU A 15 -1.43 6.25 -8.32
N GLU A 16 -2.47 6.06 -9.14
CA GLU A 16 -3.63 6.95 -9.24
C GLU A 16 -4.66 6.72 -8.13
N TYR A 17 -4.59 5.58 -7.44
CA TYR A 17 -5.58 5.21 -6.42
C TYR A 17 -5.56 6.16 -5.23
N LEU A 18 -4.38 6.56 -4.75
CA LEU A 18 -4.29 7.46 -3.59
C LEU A 18 -4.89 8.84 -3.88
N PRO A 19 -4.56 9.53 -5.01
CA PRO A 19 -5.27 10.75 -5.42
C PRO A 19 -6.79 10.58 -5.46
N ALA A 20 -7.28 9.52 -6.09
CA ALA A 20 -8.71 9.25 -6.19
C ALA A 20 -9.36 9.01 -4.81
N LEU A 21 -8.74 8.20 -3.95
CA LEU A 21 -9.23 7.93 -2.58
C LEU A 21 -9.24 9.19 -1.72
N ASN A 22 -8.26 10.08 -1.87
CA ASN A 22 -8.24 11.35 -1.15
C ASN A 22 -9.43 12.25 -1.50
N THR A 23 -10.02 12.13 -2.69
CA THR A 23 -11.27 12.86 -3.02
C THR A 23 -12.48 12.41 -2.21
N LEU A 24 -12.41 11.20 -1.63
CA LEU A 24 -13.47 10.63 -0.79
C LEU A 24 -13.24 10.92 0.71
N LYS A 25 -12.11 11.51 1.08
CA LYS A 25 -11.80 11.86 2.48
C LYS A 25 -12.77 12.95 2.95
N GLY A 26 -13.30 12.82 4.16
CA GLY A 26 -14.28 13.77 4.67
C GLY A 26 -14.74 13.48 6.08
N ASN A 27 -15.87 14.08 6.47
CA ASN A 27 -16.45 13.85 7.78
C ASN A 27 -16.80 12.35 7.94
N LYS A 28 -16.25 11.70 8.97
CA LYS A 28 -16.35 10.26 9.23
C LYS A 28 -15.67 9.32 8.22
N VAL A 29 -14.83 9.84 7.31
CA VAL A 29 -14.06 9.03 6.36
C VAL A 29 -12.59 9.42 6.43
N ALA A 30 -11.77 8.49 6.92
CA ALA A 30 -10.32 8.60 6.93
C ALA A 30 -9.70 7.72 5.83
N ILE A 31 -8.52 8.11 5.34
CA ILE A 31 -7.76 7.36 4.34
C ILE A 31 -6.50 6.81 5.01
N ALA A 32 -6.37 5.49 4.99
CA ALA A 32 -5.18 4.80 5.45
C ALA A 32 -4.18 4.66 4.28
N ASP A 33 -3.20 5.55 4.21
CA ASP A 33 -2.30 5.69 3.06
C ASP A 33 -1.22 4.59 3.00
N MET A 34 -1.64 3.42 2.53
CA MET A 34 -0.75 2.30 2.25
C MET A 34 0.03 2.45 0.93
N ALA A 35 -0.33 3.39 0.05
CA ALA A 35 0.36 3.60 -1.21
C ALA A 35 1.71 4.30 -0.96
N THR A 36 1.69 5.44 -0.27
CA THR A 36 2.90 6.16 0.13
C THR A 36 3.75 5.31 1.05
N MET A 37 3.14 4.57 1.99
CA MET A 37 3.89 3.69 2.88
C MET A 37 4.61 2.58 2.12
N HIS A 38 3.94 1.87 1.22
CA HIS A 38 4.59 0.83 0.41
C HIS A 38 5.69 1.41 -0.49
N LYS A 39 5.47 2.58 -1.09
CA LYS A 39 6.48 3.29 -1.91
C LYS A 39 7.72 3.65 -1.10
N TYR A 40 7.57 4.05 0.16
CA TYR A 40 8.68 4.27 1.07
C TYR A 40 9.45 2.98 1.37
N LEU A 41 8.75 1.86 1.59
CA LEU A 41 9.37 0.56 1.87
C LEU A 41 10.13 0.01 0.66
N LEU A 42 9.61 0.21 -0.56
CA LEU A 42 10.27 -0.21 -1.80
C LEU A 42 11.65 0.44 -2.00
N LYS A 43 11.93 1.58 -1.36
CA LYS A 43 13.28 2.18 -1.34
C LYS A 43 14.30 1.36 -0.54
N ARG A 44 13.86 0.39 0.26
CA ARG A 44 14.69 -0.37 1.20
C ARG A 44 14.53 -1.89 1.09
N LYS A 45 13.42 -2.37 0.52
CA LYS A 45 13.07 -3.78 0.45
C LYS A 45 12.44 -4.12 -0.89
N ARG A 46 12.81 -5.27 -1.46
CA ARG A 46 12.24 -5.72 -2.74
C ARG A 46 10.76 -6.07 -2.55
N CYS A 47 9.96 -5.89 -3.60
CA CYS A 47 8.55 -6.27 -3.55
C CYS A 47 8.36 -7.76 -3.21
N TYR A 48 9.22 -8.63 -3.75
CA TYR A 48 9.26 -10.06 -3.43
C TYR A 48 9.38 -10.37 -1.94
N ASP A 49 10.11 -9.56 -1.17
CA ASP A 49 10.28 -9.84 0.25
C ASP A 49 9.09 -9.33 1.10
N MET A 50 8.12 -8.66 0.48
CA MET A 50 6.93 -8.07 1.12
C MET A 50 5.62 -8.62 0.54
N SER A 51 5.70 -9.39 -0.55
CA SER A 51 4.55 -9.97 -1.23
C SER A 51 4.43 -11.46 -0.91
N GLY A 52 3.20 -11.94 -0.72
CA GLY A 52 2.89 -13.36 -0.55
C GLY A 52 2.72 -14.10 -1.88
N ASN A 53 2.35 -13.40 -2.95
CA ASN A 53 2.17 -13.96 -4.29
C ASN A 53 3.19 -13.44 -5.32
N ASN A 54 4.21 -12.70 -4.86
CA ASN A 54 5.24 -12.05 -5.68
C ASN A 54 4.75 -10.95 -6.63
N VAL A 55 3.47 -10.57 -6.55
CA VAL A 55 2.85 -9.63 -7.50
C VAL A 55 2.27 -8.43 -6.77
N ASN A 56 1.29 -8.63 -5.91
CA ASN A 56 0.49 -7.54 -5.34
C ASN A 56 -0.29 -7.92 -4.07
N HIS A 57 -0.18 -9.17 -3.59
CA HIS A 57 -0.76 -9.58 -2.31
C HIS A 57 0.31 -9.47 -1.22
N PRO A 58 -0.02 -8.92 -0.04
CA PRO A 58 0.94 -8.79 1.05
C PRO A 58 1.30 -10.16 1.65
N ASN A 59 2.53 -10.32 2.12
CA ASN A 59 2.87 -11.38 3.08
C ASN A 59 2.66 -10.90 4.52
N ASP A 60 2.98 -11.74 5.50
CA ASP A 60 2.81 -11.43 6.93
C ASP A 60 3.51 -10.13 7.36
N PHE A 61 4.70 -9.85 6.82
CA PHE A 61 5.42 -8.61 7.12
C PHE A 61 4.62 -7.40 6.65
N LEU A 62 4.19 -7.39 5.38
CA LEU A 62 3.46 -6.25 4.84
C LEU A 62 2.06 -6.13 5.44
N ALA A 63 1.40 -7.24 5.75
CA ALA A 63 0.12 -7.25 6.46
C ALA A 63 0.22 -6.60 7.85
N ARG A 64 1.33 -6.82 8.58
CA ARG A 64 1.59 -6.08 9.83
C ARG A 64 1.76 -4.59 9.59
N ILE A 65 2.40 -4.16 8.52
CA ILE A 65 2.48 -2.73 8.18
C ILE A 65 1.09 -2.15 7.89
N TYR A 66 0.21 -2.89 7.20
CA TYR A 66 -1.19 -2.49 7.04
C TYR A 66 -1.85 -2.23 8.40
N ALA A 67 -1.67 -3.12 9.38
CA ALA A 67 -2.20 -2.91 10.72
C ALA A 67 -1.62 -1.64 11.41
N HIS A 68 -0.32 -1.38 11.28
CA HIS A 68 0.29 -0.15 11.80
C HIS A 68 -0.26 1.11 11.13
N VAL A 69 -0.46 1.09 9.81
CA VAL A 69 -1.05 2.23 9.08
C VAL A 69 -2.51 2.44 9.51
N MET A 70 -3.29 1.37 9.70
CA MET A 70 -4.65 1.51 10.25
C MET A 70 -4.62 2.13 11.65
N ALA A 71 -3.77 1.62 12.54
CA ALA A 71 -3.63 2.14 13.89
C ALA A 71 -3.25 3.62 13.88
N ALA A 72 -2.23 4.02 13.11
CA ALA A 72 -1.82 5.41 12.97
C ALA A 72 -2.89 6.31 12.30
N THR A 73 -3.85 5.73 11.58
CA THR A 73 -4.95 6.46 10.94
C THR A 73 -6.12 6.67 11.89
N LEU A 74 -6.36 5.73 12.82
CA LEU A 74 -7.57 5.66 13.64
C LEU A 74 -7.36 6.02 15.11
N ILE A 75 -6.13 5.91 15.61
CA ILE A 75 -5.80 6.09 17.03
C ILE A 75 -5.15 7.47 17.20
N GLU A 76 -5.64 8.24 18.18
CA GLU A 76 -5.08 9.51 18.65
C GLU A 76 -4.03 9.31 19.75
#